data_AF-R5CBL4-F1
#
_entry.id   AF-R5CBL4-F1
#
_cell.length_a   1.000
_cell.length_b   1.000
_cell.length_c   1.000
_cell.angle_alpha   90.00
_cell.angle_beta   90.00
_cell.angle_gamma   90.00
#
_symmetry.space_group_name_H-M   'P 1'
#
loop_
_entity.id
_entity.type
_entity.pdbx_description
1 polymer ?
#
loop_
_entity_poly.entity_id
_entity_poly.type
_entity_poly.pdbx_seq_one_letter_code
_entity_poly.pdbx_strand_id
1 'polypeptide(L)'
;MKTMKILFLFAALALSAAACAEEANDTTFNVKDKKIVVDVQDERTIVKVYNKEGYRLSKTREMEFIDGQEVEQVYVGSPLIPAENLQNFKFRSYLPTIWYGFSCIGNKVCSDAGEGVHGRERSRSSFEIGVTPWSFAVPFNDANTLGVMGGVQLLWSHVCFDKNYAVSMQGDRFAYTPLDKKASGNNMNFGVLRVPVLLSMQRNFTETCVNFGLSFEMRTNAAYRFSPAAGTVAPDVPKGLKLNRFGLNLDFSLAFGFMSFNATMGLTPLFKTVTGDKAFYTSANIGINLGEMIRFCKGDKKKK
;
A
#
# COMPACT_ATOMS: atom_id res chain seq x y z
N MET A 1 31.11 -8.63 -25.09
CA MET A 1 31.09 -8.10 -26.48
C MET A 1 29.81 -7.34 -26.90
N LYS A 2 28.80 -7.13 -26.02
CA LYS A 2 27.60 -6.30 -26.33
C LYS A 2 27.77 -4.82 -25.97
N THR A 3 28.51 -4.53 -24.91
CA THR A 3 28.79 -3.17 -24.39
C THR A 3 29.64 -2.33 -25.36
N MET A 4 30.56 -2.96 -26.10
CA MET A 4 31.40 -2.28 -27.11
C MET A 4 30.57 -1.73 -28.29
N LYS A 5 29.44 -2.35 -28.64
CA LYS A 5 28.59 -1.88 -29.76
C LYS A 5 27.78 -0.63 -29.41
N ILE A 6 27.40 -0.45 -28.14
CA ILE A 6 26.71 0.75 -27.66
C ILE A 6 27.70 1.91 -27.57
N LEU A 7 28.92 1.66 -27.08
CA LEU A 7 29.99 2.67 -27.02
C LEU A 7 30.41 3.16 -28.42
N PHE A 8 30.46 2.26 -29.42
CA PHE A 8 30.70 2.63 -30.83
C PHE A 8 29.58 3.49 -31.44
N LEU A 9 28.33 3.27 -31.03
CA LEU A 9 27.20 4.10 -31.48
C LEU A 9 27.29 5.51 -30.88
N PHE A 10 27.69 5.62 -29.61
CA PHE A 10 27.94 6.91 -28.93
C PHE A 10 29.14 7.67 -29.51
N ALA A 11 30.22 6.97 -29.87
CA ALA A 11 31.37 7.59 -30.54
C ALA A 11 31.03 8.10 -31.95
N ALA A 12 30.18 7.38 -32.70
CA ALA A 12 29.68 7.82 -34.00
C ALA A 12 28.75 9.05 -33.90
N LEU A 13 27.92 9.13 -32.85
CA LEU A 13 27.06 10.27 -32.54
C LEU A 13 27.86 11.53 -32.14
N ALA A 14 28.97 11.36 -31.42
CA ALA A 14 29.87 12.45 -31.06
C ALA A 14 30.67 13.01 -32.26
N LEU A 15 31.02 12.15 -33.23
CA LEU A 15 31.71 12.56 -34.45
C LEU A 15 30.79 13.29 -35.45
N SER A 16 29.49 12.98 -35.48
CA SER A 16 28.51 13.75 -36.26
C SER A 16 28.16 15.10 -35.63
N ALA A 17 28.35 15.27 -34.32
CA ALA A 17 28.10 16.54 -33.62
C ALA A 17 29.20 17.58 -33.83
N ALA A 18 30.37 17.19 -34.37
CA ALA A 18 31.46 18.12 -34.73
C ALA A 18 31.35 18.66 -36.17
N ALA A 19 30.36 18.18 -36.95
CA ALA A 19 30.13 18.62 -38.32
C ALA A 19 28.63 18.90 -38.51
N CYS A 20 28.21 20.08 -38.05
CA CYS A 20 27.08 20.89 -38.53
C CYS A 20 26.68 21.81 -37.38
N ALA A 21 27.30 22.99 -37.36
CA ALA A 21 26.69 24.14 -36.73
C ALA A 21 25.41 24.51 -37.51
N GLU A 22 24.47 25.08 -36.76
CA GLU A 22 23.36 25.94 -37.21
C GLU A 22 21.94 25.34 -37.20
N GLU A 23 21.09 26.10 -36.50
CA GLU A 23 19.64 26.06 -36.29
C GLU A 23 19.03 25.17 -35.18
N ALA A 24 18.33 25.88 -34.28
CA ALA A 24 17.53 25.38 -33.17
C ALA A 24 16.30 24.61 -33.65
N ASN A 25 16.52 23.39 -34.11
CA ASN A 25 15.46 22.43 -34.42
C ASN A 25 15.72 21.12 -33.68
N ASP A 26 14.66 20.54 -33.12
CA ASP A 26 14.66 19.22 -32.48
C ASP A 26 15.40 18.20 -33.34
N THR A 27 16.44 17.59 -32.79
CA THR A 27 17.19 16.58 -33.54
C THR A 27 16.42 15.28 -33.54
N THR A 28 15.88 14.90 -34.68
CA THR A 28 15.09 13.68 -34.85
C THR A 28 15.87 12.64 -35.65
N PHE A 29 16.02 11.44 -35.09
CA PHE A 29 16.60 10.29 -35.78
C PHE A 29 15.58 9.17 -35.92
N ASN A 30 15.54 8.52 -37.09
CA ASN A 30 14.79 7.28 -37.28
C ASN A 30 15.76 6.10 -37.23
N VAL A 31 15.57 5.18 -36.28
CA VAL A 31 16.39 3.97 -36.14
C VAL A 31 15.46 2.76 -36.20
N LYS A 32 15.47 2.05 -37.33
CA LYS A 32 14.52 0.98 -37.64
C LYS A 32 13.07 1.47 -37.44
N ASP A 33 12.27 0.75 -36.65
CA ASP A 33 10.87 1.06 -36.37
C ASP A 33 10.69 2.10 -35.24
N LYS A 34 11.74 2.83 -34.89
CA LYS A 34 11.72 3.83 -33.80
C LYS A 34 12.03 5.22 -34.31
N LYS A 35 11.28 6.20 -33.80
CA LYS A 35 11.59 7.62 -33.94
C LYS A 35 12.13 8.12 -32.60
N ILE A 36 13.33 8.69 -32.60
CA ILE A 36 13.98 9.26 -31.43
C ILE A 36 14.03 10.76 -31.64
N VAL A 37 13.50 11.52 -30.69
CA VAL A 37 13.52 12.99 -30.69
C VAL A 37 14.36 13.42 -29.51
N VAL A 38 15.41 14.18 -29.79
CA VAL A 38 16.28 14.80 -28.79
C VAL A 38 15.99 16.29 -28.80
N ASP A 39 15.54 16.78 -27.66
CA ASP A 39 15.13 18.16 -27.40
C ASP A 39 16.07 18.70 -26.30
N VAL A 40 16.71 19.83 -26.55
CA VAL A 40 17.67 20.45 -25.63
C VAL A 40 17.13 21.82 -25.26
N GLN A 41 16.73 21.96 -23.99
CA GLN A 41 16.20 23.20 -23.42
C GLN A 41 17.05 23.59 -22.22
N ASP A 42 17.77 24.70 -22.33
CA ASP A 42 18.68 25.22 -21.30
C ASP A 42 19.68 24.15 -20.78
N GLU A 43 19.63 23.81 -19.49
CA GLU A 43 20.50 22.80 -18.84
C GLU A 43 19.96 21.37 -18.96
N ARG A 44 18.90 21.15 -19.75
CA ARG A 44 18.13 19.91 -19.79
C ARG A 44 18.19 19.27 -21.17
N THR A 45 18.57 18.00 -21.21
CA THR A 45 18.43 17.18 -22.42
C THR A 45 17.29 16.19 -22.25
N ILE A 46 16.27 16.28 -23.10
CA ILE A 46 15.09 15.42 -23.08
C ILE A 46 15.13 14.49 -24.29
N VAL A 47 15.16 13.18 -24.03
CA VAL A 47 15.15 12.15 -25.08
C VAL A 47 13.81 11.42 -25.08
N LYS A 48 13.05 11.57 -26.16
CA LYS A 48 11.74 10.92 -26.35
C LYS A 48 11.85 9.81 -27.41
N VAL A 49 11.43 8.60 -27.07
CA VAL A 49 11.45 7.45 -27.99
C VAL A 49 10.02 7.04 -28.33
N TYR A 50 9.71 7.01 -29.63
CA TYR A 50 8.41 6.62 -30.17
C TYR A 50 8.54 5.31 -30.94
N ASN A 51 7.56 4.41 -30.80
CA ASN A 51 7.43 3.23 -31.64
C ASN A 51 6.57 3.57 -32.87
N LYS A 52 6.98 3.14 -34.07
CA LYS A 52 6.18 3.24 -35.30
C LYS A 52 5.41 1.94 -35.51
N GLU A 53 4.28 1.81 -34.84
CA GLU A 53 3.28 0.77 -35.19
C GLU A 53 2.19 1.42 -36.05
N GLY A 54 2.37 1.41 -37.37
CA GLY A 54 1.43 2.02 -38.32
C GLY A 54 1.34 3.56 -38.21
N TYR A 55 0.14 4.13 -38.38
CA TYR A 55 -0.12 5.58 -38.36
C TYR A 55 -0.18 6.22 -36.96
N ARG A 56 0.12 5.48 -35.88
CA ARG A 56 0.05 6.00 -34.51
C ARG A 56 1.45 6.04 -33.90
N LEU A 57 1.88 7.24 -33.51
CA LEU A 57 3.09 7.45 -32.70
C LEU A 57 2.73 7.20 -31.23
N SER A 58 3.19 6.07 -30.67
CA SER A 58 3.09 5.80 -29.22
C SER A 58 4.41 6.17 -28.54
N LYS A 59 4.34 7.08 -27.55
CA LYS A 59 5.50 7.47 -26.74
C LYS A 59 5.86 6.31 -25.82
N THR A 60 7.07 5.77 -25.93
CA THR A 60 7.49 4.56 -25.19
C THR A 60 8.48 4.83 -24.08
N ARG A 61 9.25 5.92 -24.17
CA ARG A 61 10.23 6.32 -23.14
C ARG A 61 10.50 7.82 -23.21
N GLU A 62 10.70 8.43 -22.06
CA GLU A 62 11.17 9.81 -21.88
C GLU A 62 12.29 9.77 -20.83
N MET A 63 13.40 10.43 -21.12
CA MET A 63 14.56 10.53 -20.23
C MET A 63 14.97 12.00 -20.16
N GLU A 64 15.19 12.52 -18.96
CA GLU A 64 15.64 13.91 -18.72
C GLU A 64 17.03 13.86 -18.07
N PHE A 65 17.98 14.58 -18.65
CA PHE A 65 19.33 14.74 -18.13
C PHE A 65 19.51 16.18 -17.68
N ILE A 66 19.85 16.38 -16.40
CA ILE A 66 20.21 17.67 -15.80
C ILE A 66 21.61 17.50 -15.23
N ASP A 67 22.57 18.34 -15.65
CA ASP A 67 23.96 18.35 -15.16
C ASP A 67 24.65 16.96 -15.10
N GLY A 68 24.43 16.12 -16.11
CA GLY A 68 25.09 14.81 -16.22
C GLY A 68 24.58 13.72 -15.27
N GLN A 69 23.51 13.98 -14.51
CA GLN A 69 22.77 12.95 -13.78
C GLN A 69 21.53 12.48 -14.56
N GLU A 70 21.38 11.16 -14.70
CA GLU A 70 20.20 10.52 -15.26
C GLU A 70 19.08 10.56 -14.21
N VAL A 71 17.99 11.30 -14.48
CA VAL A 71 16.80 11.30 -13.64
C VAL A 71 15.76 10.38 -14.28
N GLU A 72 15.68 9.14 -13.80
CA GLU A 72 14.61 8.21 -14.19
C GLU A 72 13.30 8.63 -13.50
N GLN A 73 12.33 9.11 -14.28
CA GLN A 73 10.99 9.40 -13.76
C GLN A 73 10.27 8.09 -13.39
N VAL A 74 10.09 7.86 -12.09
CA VAL A 74 9.31 6.74 -11.54
C VAL A 74 7.81 7.04 -11.68
N TYR A 75 7.13 6.32 -12.59
CA TYR A 75 5.68 6.45 -12.77
C TYR A 75 4.92 5.82 -11.59
N VAL A 76 4.29 6.68 -10.80
CA VAL A 76 3.38 6.35 -9.68
C VAL A 76 2.05 5.79 -10.21
N GLY A 77 1.73 4.55 -9.83
CA GLY A 77 0.50 3.87 -10.26
C GLY A 77 -0.71 4.21 -9.38
N SER A 78 -1.71 4.88 -9.97
CA SER A 78 -3.09 4.90 -9.45
C SER A 78 -3.85 3.67 -9.96
N PRO A 79 -4.68 3.01 -9.13
CA PRO A 79 -5.49 1.86 -9.53
C PRO A 79 -6.56 2.20 -10.57
N LEU A 80 -6.81 3.48 -10.85
CA LEU A 80 -7.77 3.96 -11.85
C LEU A 80 -7.12 4.27 -13.21
N ILE A 81 -5.78 4.26 -13.31
CA ILE A 81 -5.08 4.51 -14.57
C ILE A 81 -4.90 3.16 -15.29
N PRO A 82 -5.33 3.03 -16.57
CA PRO A 82 -5.15 1.81 -17.35
C PRO A 82 -3.68 1.39 -17.37
N ALA A 83 -3.42 0.16 -16.92
CA ALA A 83 -2.09 -0.43 -16.79
C ALA A 83 -1.34 -0.62 -18.13
N GLU A 84 -1.93 -0.18 -19.24
CA GLU A 84 -1.37 -0.17 -20.58
C GLU A 84 -0.30 0.94 -20.73
N ASN A 85 -0.38 1.97 -19.88
CA ASN A 85 0.63 3.04 -19.75
C ASN A 85 1.63 2.82 -18.60
N LEU A 86 1.41 1.81 -17.76
CA LEU A 86 2.36 1.40 -16.73
C LEU A 86 3.31 0.40 -17.38
N GLN A 87 4.52 0.86 -17.72
CA GLN A 87 5.61 0.05 -18.26
C GLN A 87 5.70 -1.32 -17.55
N ASN A 88 6.17 -2.31 -18.29
CA ASN A 88 6.39 -3.71 -17.91
C ASN A 88 7.22 -3.90 -16.62
N PHE A 89 6.71 -3.50 -15.45
CA PHE A 89 7.32 -3.75 -14.17
C PHE A 89 7.16 -5.23 -13.86
N LYS A 90 8.27 -5.96 -13.99
CA LYS A 90 8.36 -7.37 -13.61
C LYS A 90 8.13 -7.54 -12.11
N PHE A 91 8.59 -6.58 -11.30
CA PHE A 91 8.33 -6.50 -9.86
C PHE A 91 7.11 -5.63 -9.55
N ARG A 92 6.14 -6.13 -8.78
CA ARG A 92 4.84 -5.45 -8.59
C ARG A 92 4.49 -5.24 -7.12
N SER A 93 3.66 -4.24 -6.83
CA SER A 93 3.04 -4.08 -5.52
C SER A 93 1.84 -5.02 -5.42
N TYR A 94 2.00 -6.13 -4.71
CA TYR A 94 0.92 -7.08 -4.42
C TYR A 94 0.02 -6.63 -3.26
N LEU A 95 0.02 -5.32 -2.92
CA LEU A 95 -0.93 -4.81 -1.94
C LEU A 95 -2.36 -4.99 -2.47
N PRO A 96 -3.31 -5.43 -1.64
CA PRO A 96 -4.70 -5.51 -2.05
C PRO A 96 -5.26 -4.12 -2.34
N THR A 97 -5.94 -3.96 -3.47
CA THR A 97 -6.66 -2.72 -3.79
C THR A 97 -7.86 -2.55 -2.87
N ILE A 98 -8.58 -3.64 -2.59
CA ILE A 98 -9.68 -3.69 -1.63
C ILE A 98 -9.48 -4.91 -0.72
N TRP A 99 -9.83 -4.79 0.55
CA TRP A 99 -9.67 -5.89 1.50
C TRP A 99 -10.65 -5.81 2.66
N TYR A 100 -10.91 -6.99 3.24
CA TYR A 100 -11.72 -7.18 4.45
C TYR A 100 -10.92 -8.06 5.41
N GLY A 101 -10.90 -7.71 6.69
CA GLY A 101 -10.19 -8.46 7.71
C GLY A 101 -10.98 -8.57 9.00
N PHE A 102 -10.64 -9.60 9.76
CA PHE A 102 -11.06 -9.76 11.14
C PHE A 102 -10.02 -9.13 12.04
N SER A 103 -10.46 -8.55 13.14
CA SER A 103 -9.54 -7.94 14.10
C SER A 103 -9.84 -8.34 15.54
N CYS A 104 -8.85 -8.17 16.40
CA CYS A 104 -8.98 -8.37 17.83
C CYS A 104 -8.07 -7.40 18.59
N ILE A 105 -8.33 -7.30 19.88
CA ILE A 105 -7.49 -6.57 20.82
C ILE A 105 -7.06 -7.51 21.94
N GLY A 106 -5.78 -7.50 22.29
CA GLY A 106 -5.21 -8.29 23.37
C GLY A 106 -4.32 -7.44 24.28
N ASN A 107 -3.91 -7.99 25.42
CA ASN A 107 -3.06 -7.27 26.38
C ASN A 107 -1.57 -7.25 26.04
N LYS A 108 -1.17 -7.98 24.99
CA LYS A 108 0.20 -8.10 24.48
C LYS A 108 0.22 -8.03 22.96
N VAL A 109 1.36 -7.66 22.40
CA VAL A 109 1.63 -7.80 20.96
C VAL A 109 1.42 -9.26 20.55
N CYS A 110 0.75 -9.50 19.43
CA CYS A 110 0.37 -10.83 18.94
C CYS A 110 -0.60 -11.63 19.83
N SER A 111 -1.33 -10.98 20.73
CA SER A 111 -2.37 -11.62 21.54
C SER A 111 -3.77 -11.24 21.07
N ASP A 112 -4.71 -12.18 21.14
CA ASP A 112 -6.13 -11.98 20.86
C ASP A 112 -7.00 -11.98 22.14
N ALA A 113 -6.37 -12.17 23.30
CA ALA A 113 -6.99 -12.17 24.61
C ALA A 113 -6.03 -11.56 25.65
N GLY A 114 -6.53 -11.37 26.87
CA GLY A 114 -5.69 -10.89 27.97
C GLY A 114 -6.49 -10.35 29.14
N GLU A 115 -5.98 -10.59 30.34
CA GLU A 115 -6.50 -9.96 31.55
C GLU A 115 -6.46 -8.43 31.43
N GLY A 116 -7.53 -7.76 31.87
CA GLY A 116 -7.66 -6.30 31.79
C GLY A 116 -8.03 -5.74 30.41
N VAL A 117 -8.02 -6.57 29.35
CA VAL A 117 -8.45 -6.17 28.00
C VAL A 117 -9.69 -6.98 27.61
N HIS A 118 -10.86 -6.40 27.85
CA HIS A 118 -12.15 -7.04 27.55
C HIS A 118 -12.59 -6.80 26.09
N GLY A 119 -11.74 -7.20 25.15
CA GLY A 119 -12.15 -7.39 23.75
C GLY A 119 -13.20 -8.49 23.65
N ARG A 120 -14.12 -8.40 22.69
CA ARG A 120 -15.13 -9.46 22.53
C ARG A 120 -14.45 -10.76 22.13
N GLU A 121 -14.73 -11.83 22.86
CA GLU A 121 -14.19 -13.16 22.56
C GLU A 121 -14.49 -13.56 21.11
N ARG A 122 -13.44 -14.04 20.43
CA ARG A 122 -13.37 -14.39 19.00
C ARG A 122 -13.46 -13.17 18.08
N SER A 123 -12.40 -12.99 17.29
CA SER A 123 -12.21 -11.97 16.23
C SER A 123 -13.31 -11.94 15.15
N ARG A 124 -14.36 -12.76 15.22
CA ARG A 124 -15.45 -12.84 14.23
C ARG A 124 -16.45 -11.68 14.33
N SER A 125 -16.44 -10.90 15.42
CA SER A 125 -17.34 -9.75 15.59
C SER A 125 -16.70 -8.42 15.24
N SER A 126 -15.37 -8.32 15.38
CA SER A 126 -14.60 -7.12 15.06
C SER A 126 -14.00 -7.29 13.68
N PHE A 127 -14.04 -6.26 12.86
CA PHE A 127 -13.60 -6.34 11.48
C PHE A 127 -13.04 -5.02 11.01
N GLU A 128 -12.25 -5.07 9.95
CA GLU A 128 -11.75 -3.91 9.23
C GLU A 128 -12.00 -4.07 7.74
N ILE A 129 -12.28 -2.95 7.09
CA ILE A 129 -12.35 -2.84 5.63
C ILE A 129 -11.39 -1.77 5.19
N GLY A 130 -10.72 -1.98 4.07
CA GLY A 130 -9.81 -0.99 3.57
C GLY A 130 -9.63 -1.00 2.06
N VAL A 131 -9.08 0.10 1.60
CA VAL A 131 -8.73 0.36 0.21
C VAL A 131 -7.29 0.83 0.12
N THR A 132 -6.59 0.44 -0.93
CA THR A 132 -5.24 0.90 -1.25
C THR A 132 -5.31 1.75 -2.54
N PRO A 133 -5.60 3.05 -2.43
CA PRO A 133 -5.70 3.94 -3.58
C PRO A 133 -4.34 4.22 -4.25
N TRP A 134 -3.23 3.93 -3.60
CA TRP A 134 -1.91 4.15 -4.17
C TRP A 134 -0.91 3.12 -3.67
N SER A 135 -0.05 2.64 -4.57
CA SER A 135 0.99 1.68 -4.22
C SER A 135 2.20 1.81 -5.13
N PHE A 136 3.36 1.39 -4.62
CA PHE A 136 4.63 1.39 -5.33
C PHE A 136 5.39 0.10 -5.06
N ALA A 137 6.30 -0.25 -5.96
CA ALA A 137 7.24 -1.35 -5.79
C ALA A 137 8.55 -1.03 -6.49
N VAL A 138 9.66 -1.32 -5.83
CA VAL A 138 11.02 -1.07 -6.30
C VAL A 138 11.84 -2.35 -6.15
N PRO A 139 12.30 -2.96 -7.26
CA PRO A 139 13.15 -4.14 -7.21
C PRO A 139 14.58 -3.77 -6.74
N PHE A 140 15.23 -4.69 -6.06
CA PHE A 140 16.64 -4.58 -5.66
C PHE A 140 17.58 -5.37 -6.56
N ASN A 141 17.05 -6.22 -7.45
CA ASN A 141 17.85 -7.06 -8.32
C ASN A 141 17.31 -7.09 -9.76
N ASP A 142 18.21 -7.36 -10.71
CA ASP A 142 17.86 -7.48 -12.15
C ASP A 142 16.86 -8.61 -12.40
N ALA A 143 16.90 -9.64 -11.56
CA ALA A 143 15.95 -10.75 -11.57
C ALA A 143 14.53 -10.32 -11.17
N ASN A 144 14.35 -9.12 -10.58
CA ASN A 144 13.07 -8.58 -10.12
C ASN A 144 12.35 -9.54 -9.15
N THR A 145 13.09 -10.29 -8.34
CA THR A 145 12.55 -11.26 -7.38
C THR A 145 12.57 -10.78 -5.94
N LEU A 146 13.37 -9.75 -5.65
CA LEU A 146 13.50 -9.18 -4.33
C LEU A 146 13.43 -7.66 -4.46
N GLY A 147 12.72 -7.01 -3.54
CA GLY A 147 12.62 -5.56 -3.51
C GLY A 147 11.82 -5.06 -2.32
N VAL A 148 11.42 -3.80 -2.39
CA VAL A 148 10.51 -3.17 -1.44
C VAL A 148 9.21 -2.78 -2.14
N MET A 149 8.10 -2.94 -1.43
CA MET A 149 6.80 -2.46 -1.86
C MET A 149 6.13 -1.69 -0.75
N GLY A 150 5.21 -0.82 -1.12
CA GLY A 150 4.45 -0.05 -0.15
C GLY A 150 3.30 0.67 -0.80
N GLY A 151 2.63 1.51 0.00
CA GLY A 151 1.50 2.28 -0.51
C GLY A 151 0.84 3.12 0.56
N VAL A 152 -0.32 3.65 0.22
CA VAL A 152 -1.22 4.35 1.13
C VAL A 152 -2.51 3.56 1.18
N GLN A 153 -2.93 3.21 2.39
CA GLN A 153 -4.17 2.50 2.66
C GLN A 153 -5.08 3.37 3.52
N LEU A 154 -6.37 3.37 3.17
CA LEU A 154 -7.42 3.95 4.00
C LEU A 154 -8.27 2.81 4.52
N LEU A 155 -8.44 2.73 5.83
CA LEU A 155 -9.22 1.67 6.47
C LEU A 155 -10.21 2.22 7.48
N TRP A 156 -11.29 1.48 7.65
CA TRP A 156 -12.26 1.66 8.70
C TRP A 156 -12.27 0.42 9.56
N SER A 157 -12.13 0.61 10.88
CA SER A 157 -12.06 -0.47 11.85
C SER A 157 -13.27 -0.42 12.78
N HIS A 158 -13.91 -1.57 12.93
CA HIS A 158 -15.02 -1.84 13.84
C HIS A 158 -14.54 -2.82 14.91
N VAL A 159 -14.45 -2.36 16.15
CA VAL A 159 -13.98 -3.17 17.28
C VAL A 159 -15.09 -3.36 18.29
N CYS A 160 -15.47 -4.61 18.53
CA CYS A 160 -16.41 -5.01 19.57
C CYS A 160 -15.68 -5.29 20.90
N PHE A 161 -16.29 -4.83 21.99
CA PHE A 161 -15.86 -5.16 23.35
C PHE A 161 -16.81 -6.21 23.97
N ASP A 162 -16.39 -6.81 25.09
CA ASP A 162 -17.28 -7.66 25.86
C ASP A 162 -18.51 -6.86 26.32
N LYS A 163 -19.68 -7.47 26.15
CA LYS A 163 -20.98 -6.89 26.51
C LYS A 163 -21.24 -6.89 28.01
N ASN A 164 -20.42 -7.58 28.80
CA ASN A 164 -20.49 -7.53 30.27
C ASN A 164 -19.78 -6.32 30.87
N TYR A 165 -19.15 -5.47 30.04
CA TYR A 165 -18.41 -4.30 30.48
C TYR A 165 -18.84 -3.06 29.69
N ALA A 166 -18.70 -1.88 30.28
CA ALA A 166 -18.68 -0.60 29.58
C ALA A 166 -17.25 -0.07 29.50
N VAL A 167 -16.96 0.73 28.48
CA VAL A 167 -15.63 1.31 28.25
C VAL A 167 -15.68 2.81 28.49
N SER A 168 -14.69 3.32 29.22
CA SER A 168 -14.57 4.75 29.50
C SER A 168 -13.12 5.23 29.52
N MET A 169 -12.95 6.55 29.53
CA MET A 169 -11.68 7.22 29.80
C MET A 169 -11.78 7.88 31.19
N GLN A 170 -11.07 7.36 32.18
CA GLN A 170 -10.93 7.98 33.51
C GLN A 170 -9.65 8.82 33.52
N GLY A 171 -9.78 10.10 33.15
CA GLY A 171 -8.62 10.95 32.89
C GLY A 171 -7.81 10.44 31.70
N ASP A 172 -6.54 10.08 31.93
CA ASP A 172 -5.64 9.48 30.95
C ASP A 172 -5.60 7.94 31.00
N ARG A 173 -6.50 7.31 31.75
CA ARG A 173 -6.61 5.85 31.85
C ARG A 173 -7.79 5.35 31.02
N PHE A 174 -7.52 4.38 30.17
CA PHE A 174 -8.54 3.56 29.55
C PHE A 174 -9.06 2.52 30.57
N ALA A 175 -10.37 2.42 30.76
CA ALA A 175 -10.96 1.60 31.81
C ALA A 175 -12.18 0.80 31.33
N TYR A 176 -12.30 -0.42 31.85
CA TYR A 176 -13.46 -1.27 31.72
C TYR A 176 -14.24 -1.27 33.03
N THR A 177 -15.55 -1.05 32.97
CA THR A 177 -16.46 -1.05 34.12
C THR A 177 -17.42 -2.23 33.98
N PRO A 178 -17.48 -3.16 34.94
CA PRO A 178 -18.44 -4.26 34.92
C PRO A 178 -19.87 -3.74 34.86
N LEU A 179 -20.74 -4.47 34.16
CA LEU A 179 -22.16 -4.17 34.06
C LEU A 179 -22.99 -5.22 34.78
N ASP A 180 -24.04 -4.79 35.48
CA ASP A 180 -24.99 -5.69 36.15
C ASP A 180 -25.77 -6.55 35.15
N LYS A 181 -25.97 -6.03 33.93
CA LYS A 181 -26.61 -6.76 32.83
C LYS A 181 -25.82 -6.60 31.54
N LYS A 182 -25.79 -7.69 30.78
CA LYS A 182 -25.14 -7.75 29.46
C LYS A 182 -25.75 -6.73 28.50
N ALA A 183 -24.92 -5.82 28.01
CA ALA A 183 -25.29 -4.80 27.03
C ALA A 183 -25.81 -5.43 25.72
N SER A 184 -26.73 -4.74 25.05
CA SER A 184 -27.19 -5.15 23.71
C SER A 184 -26.10 -4.88 22.65
N GLY A 185 -25.35 -3.78 22.80
CA GLY A 185 -24.29 -3.36 21.88
C GLY A 185 -23.13 -2.70 22.61
N ASN A 186 -21.91 -3.07 22.25
CA ASN A 186 -20.70 -2.47 22.80
C ASN A 186 -19.58 -2.52 21.75
N ASN A 187 -19.37 -1.41 21.04
CA ASN A 187 -18.36 -1.32 19.99
C ASN A 187 -17.82 0.09 19.81
N MET A 188 -16.69 0.18 19.13
CA MET A 188 -16.13 1.43 18.65
C MET A 188 -15.77 1.36 17.18
N ASN A 189 -15.73 2.54 16.55
CA ASN A 189 -15.45 2.69 15.13
C ASN A 189 -14.44 3.80 14.92
N PHE A 190 -13.43 3.59 14.08
CA PHE A 190 -12.43 4.60 13.76
C PHE A 190 -11.86 4.40 12.36
N GLY A 191 -11.48 5.49 11.71
CA GLY A 191 -10.72 5.50 10.46
C GLY A 191 -9.20 5.56 10.72
N VAL A 192 -8.43 4.96 9.82
CA VAL A 192 -6.96 4.98 9.84
C VAL A 192 -6.42 5.20 8.43
N LEU A 193 -5.39 6.03 8.34
CA LEU A 193 -4.48 6.09 7.19
C LEU A 193 -3.25 5.25 7.54
N ARG A 194 -2.95 4.23 6.74
CA ARG A 194 -1.83 3.29 6.94
C ARG A 194 -0.86 3.37 5.77
N VAL A 195 0.43 3.42 6.07
CA VAL A 195 1.52 3.41 5.09
C VAL A 195 2.39 2.18 5.35
N PRO A 196 2.14 1.04 4.69
CA PRO A 196 3.00 -0.13 4.76
C PRO A 196 4.25 0.05 3.90
N VAL A 197 5.39 -0.39 4.43
CA VAL A 197 6.67 -0.53 3.72
C VAL A 197 7.20 -1.93 4.00
N LEU A 198 7.12 -2.79 2.99
CA LEU A 198 7.33 -4.22 3.10
C LEU A 198 8.47 -4.65 2.18
N LEU A 199 9.40 -5.43 2.71
CA LEU A 199 10.29 -6.23 1.88
C LEU A 199 9.45 -7.32 1.21
N SER A 200 9.69 -7.52 -0.08
CA SER A 200 8.88 -8.40 -0.92
C SER A 200 9.78 -9.35 -1.70
N MET A 201 9.46 -10.64 -1.58
CA MET A 201 10.07 -11.72 -2.34
C MET A 201 9.02 -12.32 -3.28
N GLN A 202 9.30 -12.28 -4.58
CA GLN A 202 8.38 -12.66 -5.66
C GLN A 202 8.93 -13.85 -6.43
N ARG A 203 8.18 -14.95 -6.48
CA ARG A 203 8.43 -16.08 -7.37
C ARG A 203 7.58 -15.94 -8.63
N ASN A 204 8.25 -15.89 -9.78
CA ASN A 204 7.64 -15.86 -11.11
C ASN A 204 6.58 -14.78 -11.34
N PHE A 205 6.82 -13.52 -10.95
CA PHE A 205 6.09 -12.28 -11.35
C PHE A 205 4.54 -12.26 -11.35
N THR A 206 3.88 -13.36 -10.99
CA THR A 206 2.46 -13.67 -11.23
C THR A 206 1.92 -14.75 -10.28
N GLU A 207 2.77 -15.61 -9.70
CA GLU A 207 2.28 -16.79 -8.96
C GLU A 207 2.22 -16.55 -7.46
N THR A 208 3.34 -16.23 -6.81
CA THR A 208 3.40 -16.13 -5.34
C THR A 208 4.34 -15.02 -4.88
N CYS A 209 3.88 -14.26 -3.89
CA CYS A 209 4.62 -13.18 -3.24
C CYS A 209 4.58 -13.36 -1.72
N VAL A 210 5.73 -13.21 -1.07
CA VAL A 210 5.84 -13.15 0.39
C VAL A 210 6.35 -11.77 0.76
N ASN A 211 5.65 -11.08 1.65
CA ASN A 211 6.03 -9.76 2.11
C ASN A 211 6.10 -9.69 3.62
N PHE A 212 7.07 -8.92 4.12
CA PHE A 212 7.25 -8.68 5.54
C PHE A 212 7.82 -7.29 5.76
N GLY A 213 7.32 -6.58 6.77
CA GLY A 213 7.84 -5.26 7.10
C GLY A 213 7.02 -4.54 8.15
N LEU A 214 7.00 -3.22 8.05
CA LEU A 214 6.34 -2.35 9.01
C LEU A 214 5.26 -1.52 8.32
N SER A 215 4.23 -1.15 9.07
CA SER A 215 3.35 -0.05 8.69
C SER A 215 3.27 1.02 9.75
N PHE A 216 3.17 2.25 9.26
CA PHE A 216 2.89 3.43 10.05
C PHE A 216 1.42 3.77 9.93
N GLU A 217 0.78 4.09 11.04
CA GLU A 217 -0.63 4.45 11.08
C GLU A 217 -0.85 5.84 11.63
N MET A 218 -1.79 6.56 11.03
CA MET A 218 -2.43 7.73 11.62
C MET A 218 -3.92 7.43 11.83
N ARG A 219 -4.37 7.48 13.08
CA ARG A 219 -5.71 7.07 13.50
C ARG A 219 -6.58 8.28 13.82
N THR A 220 -7.86 8.18 13.55
CA THR A 220 -8.87 9.10 14.11
C THR A 220 -9.14 8.75 15.58
N ASN A 221 -9.82 9.63 16.33
CA ASN A 221 -10.41 9.21 17.60
C ASN A 221 -11.58 8.27 17.31
N ALA A 222 -11.86 7.34 18.22
CA ALA A 222 -12.91 6.36 18.00
C ALA A 222 -14.27 6.90 18.43
N ALA A 223 -15.29 6.68 17.60
CA ALA A 223 -16.68 6.87 17.99
C ALA A 223 -17.14 5.63 18.78
N TYR A 224 -17.54 5.83 20.04
CA TYR A 224 -18.01 4.75 20.90
C TYR A 224 -19.53 4.62 20.80
N ARG A 225 -19.99 3.39 20.64
CA ARG A 225 -21.41 3.06 20.54
C ARG A 225 -21.75 2.00 21.57
N PHE A 226 -22.48 2.44 22.58
CA PHE A 226 -23.01 1.59 23.63
C PHE A 226 -24.54 1.51 23.50
N SER A 227 -25.08 0.32 23.71
CA SER A 227 -26.52 0.08 23.79
C SER A 227 -26.82 -0.74 25.04
N PRO A 228 -27.55 -0.19 26.01
CA PRO A 228 -27.85 -0.89 27.27
C PRO A 228 -28.69 -2.14 27.03
N ALA A 229 -28.81 -2.97 28.08
CA ALA A 229 -29.75 -4.09 28.05
C ALA A 229 -31.19 -3.57 27.94
N ALA A 230 -32.08 -4.36 27.33
CA ALA A 230 -33.49 -3.99 27.24
C ALA A 230 -34.08 -3.78 28.65
N GLY A 231 -34.81 -2.67 28.84
CA GLY A 231 -35.41 -2.31 30.13
C GLY A 231 -34.41 -1.83 31.19
N THR A 232 -33.19 -1.41 30.81
CA THR A 232 -32.22 -0.77 31.72
C THR A 232 -31.89 0.64 31.29
N VAL A 233 -31.53 1.48 32.26
CA VAL A 233 -31.00 2.83 32.01
C VAL A 233 -29.56 2.70 31.50
N ALA A 234 -29.20 3.50 30.50
CA ALA A 234 -27.83 3.53 30.01
C ALA A 234 -26.88 4.06 31.09
N PRO A 235 -25.74 3.38 31.37
CA PRO A 235 -24.68 3.97 32.17
C PRO A 235 -24.12 5.20 31.46
N ASP A 236 -23.58 6.15 32.22
CA ASP A 236 -22.88 7.28 31.64
C ASP A 236 -21.58 6.80 30.97
N VAL A 237 -21.54 6.90 29.65
CA VAL A 237 -20.42 6.45 28.83
C VAL A 237 -20.03 7.54 27.82
N PRO A 238 -18.74 7.72 27.55
CA PRO A 238 -18.30 8.76 26.65
C PRO A 238 -18.75 8.47 25.22
N LYS A 239 -19.11 9.49 24.43
CA LYS A 239 -19.43 9.29 23.01
C LYS A 239 -18.22 8.93 22.14
N GLY A 240 -17.00 9.09 22.67
CA GLY A 240 -15.77 8.78 21.94
C GLY A 240 -14.61 8.40 22.85
N LEU A 241 -13.69 7.61 22.29
CA LEU A 241 -12.50 7.10 22.98
C LEU A 241 -11.24 7.71 22.34
N LYS A 242 -10.28 8.06 23.19
CA LYS A 242 -9.00 8.63 22.73
C LYS A 242 -8.07 7.50 22.31
N LEU A 243 -7.74 7.45 21.02
CA LEU A 243 -6.75 6.52 20.49
C LEU A 243 -5.37 7.16 20.47
N ASN A 244 -4.33 6.32 20.43
CA ASN A 244 -3.02 6.80 20.02
C ASN A 244 -3.08 7.26 18.57
N ARG A 245 -2.81 8.56 18.36
CA ARG A 245 -2.90 9.22 17.05
C ARG A 245 -2.00 8.55 16.02
N PHE A 246 -0.83 8.10 16.45
CA PHE A 246 0.14 7.40 15.61
C PHE A 246 0.41 6.01 16.15
N GLY A 247 0.64 5.08 15.24
CA GLY A 247 0.97 3.70 15.58
C GLY A 247 2.00 3.11 14.63
N LEU A 248 2.72 2.12 15.14
CA LEU A 248 3.60 1.25 14.38
C LEU A 248 3.07 -0.18 14.45
N ASN A 249 3.10 -0.88 13.32
CA ASN A 249 2.73 -2.28 13.23
C ASN A 249 3.82 -3.09 12.53
N LEU A 250 3.81 -4.39 12.80
CA LEU A 250 4.48 -5.42 12.01
C LEU A 250 3.47 -6.03 11.03
N ASP A 251 3.87 -6.14 9.77
CA ASP A 251 3.02 -6.66 8.71
C ASP A 251 3.66 -7.87 8.03
N PHE A 252 2.82 -8.88 7.79
CA PHE A 252 3.14 -10.05 6.99
C PHE A 252 2.07 -10.23 5.92
N SER A 253 2.47 -10.62 4.71
CA SER A 253 1.56 -10.84 3.59
C SER A 253 2.00 -12.00 2.73
N LEU A 254 1.03 -12.82 2.33
CA LEU A 254 1.16 -13.86 1.31
C LEU A 254 0.19 -13.53 0.19
N ALA A 255 0.69 -13.29 -1.02
CA ALA A 255 -0.15 -13.09 -2.18
C ALA A 255 0.00 -14.24 -3.17
N PHE A 256 -1.13 -14.66 -3.74
CA PHE A 256 -1.23 -15.66 -4.79
C PHE A 256 -2.05 -15.07 -5.94
N GLY A 257 -1.40 -14.78 -7.06
CA GLY A 257 -2.02 -14.05 -8.17
C GLY A 257 -2.62 -12.72 -7.71
N PHE A 258 -3.93 -12.55 -7.90
CA PHE A 258 -4.66 -11.33 -7.51
C PHE A 258 -5.14 -11.34 -6.06
N MET A 259 -5.02 -12.43 -5.32
CA MET A 259 -5.46 -12.52 -3.93
C MET A 259 -4.28 -12.28 -2.98
N SER A 260 -4.55 -11.65 -1.84
CA SER A 260 -3.59 -11.49 -0.75
C SER A 260 -4.20 -11.86 0.59
N PHE A 261 -3.39 -12.49 1.43
CA PHE A 261 -3.65 -12.80 2.83
C PHE A 261 -2.66 -12.01 3.65
N ASN A 262 -3.15 -11.17 4.55
CA ASN A 262 -2.32 -10.24 5.31
C ASN A 262 -2.56 -10.48 6.80
N ALA A 263 -1.53 -10.27 7.60
CA ALA A 263 -1.61 -10.20 9.04
C ALA A 263 -0.91 -8.93 9.50
N THR A 264 -1.61 -8.12 10.30
CA THR A 264 -1.07 -6.88 10.88
C THR A 264 -1.06 -7.03 12.40
N MET A 265 0.09 -6.75 13.01
CA MET A 265 0.30 -6.85 14.45
C MET A 265 0.73 -5.50 14.99
N GLY A 266 -0.12 -4.86 15.79
CA GLY A 266 0.15 -3.55 16.39
C GLY A 266 1.26 -3.64 17.43
N LEU A 267 2.34 -2.89 17.20
CA LEU A 267 3.46 -2.74 18.14
C LEU A 267 3.22 -1.58 19.11
N THR A 268 2.34 -0.64 18.73
CA THR A 268 1.91 0.48 19.58
C THR A 268 0.53 0.19 20.17
N PRO A 269 0.31 0.44 21.48
CA PRO A 269 -1.01 0.32 22.08
C PRO A 269 -2.07 1.14 21.31
N LEU A 270 -3.28 0.64 21.23
CA LEU A 270 -4.38 1.28 20.51
C LEU A 270 -4.88 2.53 21.24
N PHE A 271 -5.04 2.43 22.56
CA PHE A 271 -5.52 3.53 23.40
C PHE A 271 -4.38 4.37 23.95
N LYS A 272 -4.62 5.68 24.05
CA LYS A 272 -3.70 6.58 24.74
C LYS A 272 -3.92 6.39 26.25
N THR A 273 -3.07 5.59 26.88
CA THR A 273 -3.10 5.35 28.33
C THR A 273 -1.72 5.56 28.95
N VAL A 274 -1.67 6.30 30.06
CA VAL A 274 -0.44 6.52 30.84
C VAL A 274 -0.33 5.50 31.99
N THR A 275 -1.48 5.11 32.54
CA THR A 275 -1.61 4.15 33.66
C THR A 275 -2.74 3.17 33.35
N GLY A 276 -2.47 1.86 33.33
CA GLY A 276 -3.45 0.80 33.07
C GLY A 276 -3.03 -0.17 31.96
N ASP A 277 -3.90 -1.13 31.67
CA ASP A 277 -3.62 -2.19 30.70
C ASP A 277 -3.53 -1.66 29.26
N LYS A 278 -2.51 -2.13 28.55
CA LYS A 278 -2.26 -1.75 27.15
C LYS A 278 -2.97 -2.73 26.23
N ALA A 279 -3.91 -2.23 25.44
CA ALA A 279 -4.54 -3.02 24.39
C ALA A 279 -3.75 -2.89 23.08
N PHE A 280 -3.31 -4.00 22.51
CA PHE A 280 -2.65 -4.08 21.21
C PHE A 280 -3.62 -4.64 20.18
N TYR A 281 -3.58 -4.07 18.98
CA TYR A 281 -4.45 -4.43 17.87
C TYR A 281 -3.81 -5.53 17.02
N THR A 282 -4.56 -6.56 16.65
CA THR A 282 -4.12 -7.57 15.69
C THR A 282 -5.22 -7.78 14.65
N SER A 283 -4.85 -7.93 13.38
CA SER A 283 -5.79 -8.25 12.31
C SER A 283 -5.26 -9.27 11.32
N ALA A 284 -6.19 -9.98 10.68
CA ALA A 284 -5.95 -10.90 9.59
C ALA A 284 -6.95 -10.65 8.45
N ASN A 285 -6.45 -10.50 7.23
CA ASN A 285 -7.16 -9.86 6.13
C ASN A 285 -7.06 -10.70 4.87
N ILE A 286 -8.14 -10.73 4.10
CA ILE A 286 -8.13 -11.18 2.72
C ILE A 286 -8.42 -9.99 1.80
N GLY A 287 -7.70 -9.90 0.69
CA GLY A 287 -7.84 -8.78 -0.22
C GLY A 287 -7.60 -9.14 -1.67
N ILE A 288 -8.14 -8.31 -2.55
CA ILE A 288 -8.04 -8.45 -4.00
C ILE A 288 -7.24 -7.27 -4.55
N ASN A 289 -6.22 -7.56 -5.34
CA ASN A 289 -5.55 -6.59 -6.20
C ASN A 289 -6.30 -6.53 -7.53
N LEU A 290 -7.03 -5.45 -7.76
CA LEU A 290 -7.88 -5.29 -8.94
C LEU A 290 -7.04 -5.22 -10.23
N GLY A 291 -5.85 -4.62 -10.17
CA GLY A 291 -4.94 -4.57 -11.31
C GLY A 291 -4.50 -5.95 -11.78
N GLU A 292 -4.12 -6.82 -10.84
CA GLU A 292 -3.77 -8.22 -11.13
C GLU A 292 -4.98 -9.05 -11.54
N MET A 293 -6.15 -8.82 -10.95
CA MET A 293 -7.39 -9.51 -11.34
C MET A 293 -7.77 -9.22 -12.79
N ILE A 294 -7.71 -7.94 -13.21
CA ILE A 294 -7.98 -7.54 -14.59
C ILE A 294 -6.96 -8.20 -15.54
N ARG A 295 -5.68 -8.27 -15.15
CA ARG A 295 -4.64 -8.93 -15.95
C ARG A 295 -4.88 -10.42 -16.07
N PHE A 296 -5.26 -11.10 -14.99
CA PHE A 296 -5.65 -12.51 -15.01
C PHE A 296 -6.80 -12.74 -16.02
N CYS A 297 -7.88 -11.96 -15.93
CA CYS A 297 -9.02 -12.07 -16.85
C CYS A 297 -8.70 -11.69 -18.31
N LYS A 298 -7.77 -10.75 -18.55
CA LYS A 298 -7.31 -10.38 -19.91
C LYS A 298 -6.33 -11.41 -20.49
N GLY A 299 -5.51 -12.06 -19.65
CA GLY A 299 -4.52 -13.06 -20.06
C GLY A 299 -5.14 -14.30 -20.70
N ASP A 300 -6.31 -14.73 -20.23
CA ASP A 300 -7.06 -15.85 -20.81
C ASP A 300 -7.59 -15.57 -22.23
N LYS A 301 -7.71 -14.30 -22.65
CA LYS A 301 -8.16 -13.95 -24.01
C LYS A 301 -7.06 -14.10 -25.07
N LYS A 302 -5.81 -14.38 -24.70
CA LYS A 302 -4.71 -14.64 -25.64
C LYS A 302 -4.45 -16.14 -25.88
N LYS A 303 -5.24 -17.03 -25.28
CA LYS A 303 -5.24 -18.46 -25.57
C LYS A 303 -6.56 -18.87 -26.21
N LYS A 304 -6.76 -18.50 -27.47
CA LYS A 304 -7.65 -19.15 -28.44
C LYS A 304 -7.36 -18.62 -29.84
#